data_AF-X1H6Y5-F1
#
_entry.id   AF-X1H6Y5-F1
#
_cell.length_a   1.000
_cell.length_b   1.000
_cell.length_c   1.000
_cell.angle_alpha   90.00
_cell.angle_beta   90.00
_cell.angle_gamma   90.00
#
_symmetry.space_group_name_H-M   'P 1'
#
loop_
_entity.id
_entity.type
_entity.pdbx_description
1 polymer ?
#
loop_
_entity_poly.entity_id
_entity_poly.type
_entity_poly.pdbx_seq_one_letter_code
_entity_poly.pdbx_strand_id
1 'polypeptide(L)'
;DTIVAAGVLTKAIRIYQIDVTNPSAAVDYEVQIGYGPDLNNMYWFGPVTYNLASVTLPFPLEVPAGQRLAARCRDSAAAQNTVDVKILAYTIE
;
A
#
# COMPACT_ATOMS: atom_id res chain seq x y z
N ASP A 1 13.65 3.19 7.81
CA ASP A 1 12.92 2.20 7.01
C ASP A 1 11.80 1.64 7.88
N THR A 2 10.84 2.49 8.21
CA THR A 2 9.90 2.29 9.31
C THR A 2 8.49 2.44 8.78
N ILE A 3 7.64 1.45 9.01
CA ILE A 3 6.23 1.49 8.63
C ILE A 3 5.49 2.35 9.66
N VAL A 4 4.84 3.43 9.23
CA VAL A 4 4.07 4.32 10.12
C VAL A 4 2.58 4.08 9.90
N ALA A 5 1.86 3.65 10.93
CA ALA A 5 0.41 3.48 10.88
C ALA A 5 -0.29 4.83 10.78
N ALA A 6 -1.25 4.96 9.85
CA ALA A 6 -2.04 6.18 9.69
C ALA A 6 -3.19 6.30 10.73
N GLY A 7 -3.54 5.21 11.42
CA GLY A 7 -4.62 5.17 12.41
C GLY A 7 -5.17 3.75 12.63
N VAL A 8 -6.16 3.61 13.50
CA VAL A 8 -6.91 2.36 13.71
C VAL A 8 -8.22 2.44 12.92
N LEU A 9 -8.53 1.40 12.14
CA LEU A 9 -9.76 1.31 11.37
C LEU A 9 -10.97 1.14 12.29
N THR A 10 -12.03 1.91 12.07
CA THR A 10 -13.28 1.79 12.84
C THR A 10 -14.27 0.81 12.24
N LYS A 11 -14.05 0.38 10.99
CA LYS A 11 -14.83 -0.62 10.26
C LYS A 11 -13.91 -1.55 9.50
N ALA A 12 -14.40 -2.74 9.16
CA ALA A 12 -13.69 -3.65 8.29
C ALA A 12 -13.70 -3.10 6.85
N ILE A 13 -12.60 -3.28 6.13
CA ILE A 13 -12.45 -2.83 4.75
C ILE A 13 -11.94 -3.97 3.86
N ARG A 14 -12.22 -3.87 2.56
CA ARG A 14 -11.55 -4.65 1.53
C ARG A 14 -10.72 -3.74 0.65
N ILE A 15 -9.43 -3.99 0.61
CA ILE A 15 -8.50 -3.37 -0.32
C ILE A 15 -8.54 -4.19 -1.60
N TYR A 16 -8.68 -3.54 -2.74
CA TYR A 16 -8.73 -4.23 -4.03
C TYR A 16 -7.73 -3.68 -5.04
N GLN A 17 -7.18 -2.49 -4.79
CA GLN A 17 -6.24 -1.86 -5.69
C GLN A 17 -5.30 -0.90 -4.95
N ILE A 18 -4.09 -0.77 -5.48
CA ILE A 18 -3.08 0.17 -5.04
C ILE A 18 -2.63 0.96 -6.26
N ASP A 19 -2.68 2.29 -6.18
CA ASP A 19 -2.15 3.16 -7.22
C ASP A 19 -0.85 3.81 -6.77
N VAL A 20 0.07 3.93 -7.73
CA VAL A 20 1.31 4.68 -7.61
C VAL A 20 1.18 5.88 -8.54
N THR A 21 1.02 7.07 -7.97
CA THR A 21 0.73 8.30 -8.71
C THR A 21 1.79 9.38 -8.45
N ASN A 22 1.89 10.34 -9.38
CA ASN A 22 2.81 11.48 -9.29
C ASN A 22 4.29 11.12 -9.00
N PRO A 23 4.88 10.10 -9.64
CA PRO A 23 6.29 9.80 -9.42
C PRO A 23 7.17 10.93 -9.97
N SER A 24 8.17 11.38 -9.21
CA SER A 24 9.14 12.39 -9.67
C SER A 24 10.17 11.85 -10.66
N ALA A 25 10.24 10.53 -10.84
CA ALA A 25 11.16 9.85 -11.76
C ALA A 25 10.58 8.52 -12.27
N ALA A 26 11.02 8.11 -13.46
CA ALA A 26 10.69 6.84 -14.09
C ALA A 26 11.57 5.71 -13.54
N VAL A 27 11.17 5.14 -12.40
CA VAL A 27 11.90 4.09 -11.68
C VAL A 27 10.93 3.00 -11.22
N ASP A 28 11.44 1.82 -10.90
CA ASP A 28 10.62 0.76 -10.31
C ASP A 28 10.33 1.09 -8.85
N TYR A 29 9.05 0.99 -8.46
CA TYR A 29 8.58 1.14 -7.10
C TYR A 29 8.06 -0.19 -6.57
N GLU A 30 8.37 -0.50 -5.31
CA GLU A 30 7.83 -1.65 -4.60
C GLU A 30 6.97 -1.15 -3.44
N VAL A 31 5.69 -1.55 -3.44
CA VAL A 31 4.72 -1.15 -2.40
C VAL A 31 4.34 -2.34 -1.54
N GLN A 32 4.37 -2.13 -0.23
CA GLN A 32 3.99 -3.13 0.77
C GLN A 32 2.90 -2.55 1.65
N ILE A 33 1.89 -3.36 1.97
CA ILE A 33 0.87 -2.99 2.95
C ILE A 33 0.98 -3.91 4.15
N GLY A 34 1.09 -3.31 5.33
CA GLY A 34 0.95 -3.99 6.60
C GLY A 34 -0.41 -3.70 7.22
N TYR A 35 -1.03 -4.70 7.84
CA TYR A 35 -2.11 -4.46 8.80
C TYR A 35 -1.91 -5.29 10.07
N GLY A 36 -2.59 -4.88 11.14
CA GLY A 36 -2.44 -5.53 12.44
C GLY A 36 -2.48 -4.54 13.59
N PRO A 37 -2.63 -4.99 14.85
CA PRO A 37 -2.36 -4.13 16.01
C PRO A 37 -0.90 -3.66 16.01
N ASP A 38 0.02 -4.54 15.57
CA ASP A 38 1.47 -4.33 15.53
C ASP A 38 2.04 -4.29 14.10
N LEU A 39 1.17 -4.25 13.07
CA LEU A 39 1.54 -4.25 11.64
C LEU A 39 2.36 -5.48 11.18
N ASN A 40 2.27 -6.60 11.91
CA ASN A 40 3.00 -7.83 11.61
C ASN A 40 2.43 -8.62 10.41
N ASN A 41 1.18 -8.37 10.00
CA ASN A 41 0.66 -8.99 8.77
C ASN A 41 1.05 -8.12 7.58
N MET A 42 2.18 -8.43 6.96
CA MET A 42 2.67 -7.73 5.77
C MET A 42 2.28 -8.47 4.50
N TYR A 43 1.52 -7.81 3.64
CA TYR A 43 1.28 -8.23 2.27
C TYR A 43 2.20 -7.44 1.34
N TRP A 44 3.03 -8.19 0.62
CA TRP A 44 3.91 -7.64 -0.39
C TRP A 44 3.20 -7.67 -1.73
N PHE A 45 3.06 -6.50 -2.33
CA PHE A 45 2.67 -6.39 -3.72
C PHE A 45 3.98 -6.25 -4.47
N GLY A 46 4.19 -7.14 -5.45
CA GLY A 46 5.43 -7.19 -6.22
C GLY A 46 5.75 -5.85 -6.89
N PRO A 47 6.91 -5.74 -7.55
CA PRO A 47 7.36 -4.49 -8.13
C PRO A 47 6.30 -3.91 -9.07
N VAL A 48 5.89 -2.67 -8.79
CA VAL A 48 5.03 -1.86 -9.64
C VAL A 48 5.96 -1.11 -10.59
N THR A 49 6.21 -1.71 -11.75
CA THR A 49 7.02 -1.09 -12.81
C THR A 49 6.31 0.16 -13.32
N TYR A 50 7.06 1.25 -13.45
CA TYR A 50 6.62 2.48 -14.11
C TYR A 50 5.88 2.16 -15.43
N ASN A 51 4.67 2.71 -15.60
CA ASN A 51 3.57 2.39 -16.56
C ASN A 51 2.45 1.45 -16.10
N LEU A 52 2.58 0.75 -14.97
CA LEU A 52 1.44 0.12 -14.31
C LEU A 52 1.04 1.01 -13.13
N ALA A 53 0.35 2.13 -13.41
CA ALA A 53 -0.07 3.11 -12.42
C ALA A 53 -1.00 2.54 -11.32
N SER A 54 -1.46 1.30 -11.50
CA SER A 54 -2.40 0.59 -10.63
C SER A 54 -2.05 -0.89 -10.56
N VAL A 55 -1.99 -1.44 -9.35
CA VAL A 55 -1.97 -2.89 -9.09
C VAL A 55 -3.31 -3.29 -8.51
N THR A 56 -4.10 -4.00 -9.30
CA THR A 56 -5.31 -4.66 -8.84
C THR A 56 -4.94 -5.97 -8.16
N LEU A 57 -5.47 -6.18 -6.96
CA LEU A 57 -5.22 -7.40 -6.21
C LEU A 57 -5.98 -8.57 -6.86
N PRO A 58 -5.35 -9.76 -6.99
CA PRO A 58 -6.03 -10.93 -7.55
C PRO A 58 -7.22 -11.36 -6.69
N PHE A 59 -7.16 -11.05 -5.39
CA PHE A 59 -8.25 -11.19 -4.45
C PHE A 59 -8.25 -9.96 -3.52
N PRO A 60 -9.43 -9.40 -3.17
CA PRO A 60 -9.49 -8.30 -2.23
C PRO A 60 -8.90 -8.70 -0.88
N LEU A 61 -7.96 -7.91 -0.36
CA LEU A 61 -7.40 -8.09 0.96
C LEU A 61 -8.38 -7.55 2.00
N GLU A 62 -8.89 -8.44 2.84
CA GLU A 62 -9.79 -8.08 3.93
C GLU A 62 -9.00 -7.66 5.17
N VAL A 63 -9.28 -6.45 5.66
CA VAL A 63 -8.69 -5.90 6.88
C VAL A 63 -9.82 -5.69 7.90
N PRO A 64 -9.85 -6.45 9.00
CA PRO A 64 -10.88 -6.30 10.03
C PRO A 64 -10.91 -4.91 10.68
N ALA A 65 -12.04 -4.58 11.31
CA ALA A 65 -12.12 -3.41 12.19
C ALA A 65 -11.15 -3.55 13.38
N GLY A 66 -10.71 -2.42 13.92
CA GLY A 66 -9.75 -2.37 15.03
C GLY A 66 -8.31 -2.64 14.64
N GLN A 67 -8.03 -2.91 13.36
CA GLN A 67 -6.67 -3.09 12.86
C GLN A 67 -6.05 -1.74 12.45
N ARG A 68 -4.74 -1.62 12.59
CA ARG A 68 -4.00 -0.53 11.94
C ARG A 68 -3.70 -0.91 10.49
N LEU A 69 -3.63 0.10 9.64
CA LEU A 69 -3.16 -0.03 8.27
C LEU A 69 -1.92 0.83 8.09
N ALA A 70 -0.96 0.31 7.35
CA ALA A 70 0.23 1.05 6.97
C ALA A 70 0.75 0.60 5.62
N ALA A 71 1.45 1.49 4.94
CA ALA A 71 2.10 1.21 3.66
C ALA A 71 3.57 1.61 3.70
N ARG A 72 4.37 0.91 2.91
CA ARG A 72 5.74 1.31 2.59
C ARG A 72 5.91 1.32 1.08
N CYS A 73 6.65 2.30 0.59
CA CYS A 73 7.17 2.33 -0.77
C CYS A 73 8.70 2.28 -0.72
N ARG A 74 9.31 1.53 -1.63
CA ARG A 74 10.75 1.57 -1.93
C ARG A 74 10.92 1.82 -3.41
N ASP A 75 11.93 2.58 -3.79
CA ASP A 75 12.31 2.73 -5.18
C ASP A 75 13.64 2.02 -5.47
N SER A 76 13.91 1.78 -6.75
CA SER A 76 15.16 1.19 -7.25
C SER A 76 16.27 2.21 -7.45
N ALA A 77 16.03 3.49 -7.14
CA ALA A 77 16.93 4.58 -7.51
C ALA A 77 17.94 4.89 -6.41
N ALA A 78 19.11 5.40 -6.81
CA ALA A 78 20.09 5.93 -5.86
C ALA A 78 19.77 7.38 -5.42
N ALA A 79 18.96 8.10 -6.19
CA ALA A 79 18.56 9.48 -5.93
C ALA A 79 17.21 9.54 -5.19
N GLN A 80 16.98 10.62 -4.44
CA GLN A 80 15.71 10.83 -3.74
C GLN A 80 14.57 11.06 -4.74
N ASN A 81 13.50 10.27 -4.63
CA ASN A 81 12.26 10.46 -5.38
C ASN A 81 11.07 10.70 -4.45
N THR A 82 10.03 11.30 -5.01
CA THR A 82 8.73 11.46 -4.38
C THR A 82 7.69 10.70 -5.20
N VAL A 83 6.75 10.09 -4.50
CA VAL A 83 5.65 9.34 -5.10
C VAL A 83 4.46 9.32 -4.15
N ASP A 84 3.25 9.32 -4.69
CA ASP A 84 2.03 9.16 -3.94
C ASP A 84 1.55 7.71 -4.04
N VAL A 85 1.24 7.10 -2.89
CA VAL A 85 0.63 5.75 -2.82
C VAL A 85 -0.81 5.90 -2.39
N LYS A 86 -1.74 5.49 -3.25
CA LYS A 86 -3.17 5.52 -2.97
C LYS A 86 -3.70 4.10 -2.81
N ILE A 87 -4.35 3.83 -1.68
CA ILE A 87 -5.01 2.55 -1.40
C ILE A 87 -6.49 2.71 -1.70
N LEU A 88 -7.01 1.89 -2.62
CA LEU A 88 -8.43 1.85 -2.94
C LEU A 88 -9.08 0.72 -2.16
N ALA A 89 -10.04 1.11 -1.33
CA ALA A 89 -10.76 0.20 -0.46
C ALA A 89 -12.23 0.61 -0.33
N TYR A 90 -13.08 -0.37 -0.02
CA TYR A 90 -14.47 -0.16 0.35
C TYR A 90 -14.75 -0.78 1.73
N THR A 91 -15.75 -0.24 2.41
CA THR A 91 -16.18 -0.74 3.72
C THR A 91 -16.98 -2.03 3.53
N ILE A 92 -16.79 -3.01 4.41
CA ILE A 92 -17.66 -4.18 4.50
C ILE A 92 -18.78 -3.84 5.49
N GLU A 93 -20.04 -4.05 5.08
CA GLU A 93 -21.22 -3.96 5.96
C GLU A 93 -21.36 -5.21 6.84
#